data_AF-A0A8X6FZP3-F1
#
_entry.id   AF-A0A8X6FZP3-F1
#
_cell.length_a   1.000
_cell.length_b   1.000
_cell.length_c   1.000
_cell.angle_alpha   90.00
_cell.angle_beta   90.00
_cell.angle_gamma   90.00
#
_symmetry.space_group_name_H-M   'P 1'
#
loop_
_entity.id
_entity.type
_entity.pdbx_description
1 polymer ?
#
loop_
_entity_poly.entity_id
_entity_poly.type
_entity_poly.pdbx_seq_one_letter_code
_entity_poly.pdbx_strand_id
1 'polypeptide(L)'
;MNVKFDKLSQNFNNHIQKLDAIIEVMQVQNSEIQRLQKEIKILRHDQIHNQVNTKDSVSSKLDHVITQNLVSHYSKLENLIIKMAEEDRRRTDCELITMSEINRVLDTIAQKMQLDFSQKLSATDTSLRDSFTKHLKGKPFMDSLSQVLSASLQGVVQSACKDVFQNSVVPSFDKAYIQTLDKHAQKTCATLDNSVAFLKEEINTLVSGAQQAIQTQAIKVENHSLDLMKQHEMLLSDMRQVVQEEVRKTFREQTNAVLNSRSTTPVPYSDPQLQKQQLMQLVTQGSINEAFQQALSAMDVQLVLFLCESVNVDLVFGPHTCPLQQHVLLSLVNQLSADFNTKNRNKSQVFTLRPPCISSIYLVPYSKANFVSLALKLHWIMFHYLKEYSHIYNYLYC
;
A
#
# COMPACT_ATOMS: atom_id res chain seq x y z
N MET A 1 82.44 101.50 -182.54
CA MET A 1 81.19 101.37 -181.75
C MET A 1 80.79 99.91 -181.48
N ASN A 2 81.72 98.93 -181.39
CA ASN A 2 81.37 97.52 -181.04
C ASN A 2 82.08 96.94 -179.80
N VAL A 3 83.17 97.58 -179.31
CA VAL A 3 83.90 97.14 -178.10
C VAL A 3 83.09 97.29 -176.79
N LYS A 4 82.00 98.08 -176.80
CA LYS A 4 81.06 98.19 -175.66
C LYS A 4 80.03 97.04 -175.61
N PHE A 5 79.77 96.35 -176.72
CA PHE A 5 78.78 95.27 -176.78
C PHE A 5 79.34 93.96 -176.21
N ASP A 6 80.62 93.66 -176.46
CA ASP A 6 81.29 92.48 -175.89
C ASP A 6 81.40 92.52 -174.36
N LYS A 7 81.68 93.71 -173.79
CA LYS A 7 81.73 93.89 -172.33
C LYS A 7 80.36 93.73 -171.66
N LEU A 8 79.28 94.14 -172.33
CA LEU A 8 77.91 93.97 -171.81
C LEU A 8 77.49 92.49 -171.89
N SER A 9 77.80 91.82 -172.99
CA SER A 9 77.54 90.38 -173.19
C SER A 9 78.27 89.53 -172.16
N GLN A 10 79.55 89.83 -171.89
CA GLN A 10 80.34 89.13 -170.88
C GLN A 10 79.80 89.33 -169.46
N ASN A 11 79.27 90.52 -169.14
CA ASN A 11 78.71 90.79 -167.81
C ASN A 11 77.36 90.10 -167.60
N PHE A 12 76.52 90.06 -168.65
CA PHE A 12 75.26 89.31 -168.63
C PHE A 12 75.52 87.81 -168.47
N ASN A 13 76.53 87.28 -169.14
CA ASN A 13 76.90 85.87 -169.03
C ASN A 13 77.44 85.51 -167.64
N ASN A 14 78.19 86.42 -167.00
CA ASN A 14 78.64 86.26 -165.62
C ASN A 14 77.47 86.28 -164.62
N HIS A 15 76.46 87.12 -164.85
CA HIS A 15 75.26 87.16 -164.02
C HIS A 15 74.39 85.91 -164.21
N ILE A 16 74.28 85.38 -165.44
CA ILE A 16 73.60 84.11 -165.72
C ILE A 16 74.30 82.96 -164.99
N GLN A 17 75.63 82.86 -165.04
CA GLN A 17 76.38 81.83 -164.30
C GLN A 17 76.17 81.91 -162.78
N LYS A 18 76.07 83.12 -162.20
CA LYS A 18 75.75 83.28 -160.78
C LYS A 18 74.32 82.89 -160.45
N LEU A 19 73.37 83.17 -161.35
CA LEU A 19 71.97 82.75 -161.22
C LEU A 19 71.86 81.23 -161.28
N ASP A 20 72.58 80.57 -162.19
CA ASP A 20 72.64 79.11 -162.28
C ASP A 20 73.24 78.50 -161.01
N ALA A 21 74.32 79.08 -160.47
CA ALA A 21 74.89 78.63 -159.20
C ALA A 21 73.92 78.81 -158.01
N ILE A 22 73.12 79.88 -157.99
CA ILE A 22 72.10 80.08 -156.95
C ILE A 22 70.95 79.07 -157.11
N ILE A 23 70.52 78.78 -158.34
CA ILE A 23 69.50 77.76 -158.62
C ILE A 23 70.00 76.38 -158.18
N GLU A 24 71.25 76.04 -158.46
CA GLU A 24 71.85 74.78 -158.04
C GLU A 24 71.92 74.67 -156.51
N VAL A 25 72.34 75.74 -155.81
CA VAL A 25 72.30 75.78 -154.33
C VAL A 25 70.87 75.68 -153.79
N MET A 26 69.89 76.33 -154.41
CA MET A 26 68.48 76.20 -154.00
C MET A 26 67.95 74.79 -154.23
N GLN A 27 68.33 74.13 -155.33
CA GLN A 27 67.95 72.73 -155.60
C GLN A 27 68.56 71.80 -154.56
N VAL A 28 69.84 71.99 -154.23
CA VAL A 28 70.52 71.25 -153.16
C VAL A 28 69.84 71.49 -151.82
N GLN A 29 69.59 72.74 -151.44
CA GLN A 29 68.89 73.07 -150.20
C GLN A 29 67.47 72.50 -150.16
N ASN A 30 66.74 72.51 -151.28
CA ASN A 30 65.40 71.93 -151.35
C ASN A 30 65.46 70.40 -151.20
N SER A 31 66.47 69.75 -151.77
CA SER A 31 66.72 68.32 -151.56
C SER A 31 67.08 68.00 -150.10
N GLU A 32 67.86 68.87 -149.44
CA GLU A 32 68.24 68.73 -148.03
C GLU A 32 67.04 68.96 -147.11
N ILE A 33 66.18 69.95 -147.41
CA ILE A 33 64.93 70.21 -146.68
C ILE A 33 63.99 69.02 -146.81
N GLN A 34 63.84 68.44 -148.01
CA GLN A 34 63.03 67.23 -148.18
C GLN A 34 63.62 66.04 -147.40
N ARG A 35 64.96 65.92 -147.36
CA ARG A 35 65.66 64.90 -146.57
C ARG A 35 65.37 65.07 -145.07
N LEU A 36 65.53 66.28 -144.55
CA LEU A 36 65.26 66.62 -143.16
C LEU A 36 63.78 66.45 -142.79
N GLN A 37 62.85 66.81 -143.68
CA GLN A 37 61.42 66.57 -143.46
C GLN A 37 61.11 65.07 -143.37
N LYS A 38 61.74 64.24 -144.22
CA LYS A 38 61.59 62.79 -144.16
C LYS A 38 62.16 62.21 -142.87
N GLU A 39 63.32 62.69 -142.44
CA GLU A 39 63.96 62.27 -141.18
C GLU A 39 63.14 62.68 -139.95
N ILE A 40 62.63 63.93 -139.90
CA ILE A 40 61.71 64.39 -138.85
C ILE A 40 60.44 63.53 -138.79
N LYS A 41 59.92 63.12 -139.95
CA LYS A 41 58.73 62.27 -140.00
C LYS A 41 59.01 60.86 -139.45
N ILE A 42 60.17 60.29 -139.74
CA ILE A 42 60.60 58.99 -139.21
C ILE A 42 60.83 59.10 -137.70
N LEU A 43 61.62 60.06 -137.24
CA LEU A 43 61.90 60.27 -135.81
C LEU A 43 60.61 60.51 -135.00
N ARG A 44 59.65 61.27 -135.55
CA ARG A 44 58.34 61.48 -134.91
C ARG A 44 57.55 60.17 -134.86
N HIS A 45 57.59 59.34 -135.91
CA HIS A 45 56.92 58.04 -135.92
C HIS A 45 57.55 57.08 -134.90
N ASP A 46 58.87 57.02 -134.82
CA ASP A 46 59.60 56.18 -133.85
C ASP A 46 59.37 56.64 -132.42
N GLN A 47 59.31 57.95 -132.16
CA GLN A 47 59.00 58.48 -130.84
C GLN A 47 57.56 58.14 -130.42
N ILE A 48 56.58 58.29 -131.32
CA ILE A 48 55.18 57.92 -131.05
C ILE A 48 55.07 56.40 -130.83
N HIS A 49 55.70 55.59 -131.68
CA HIS A 49 55.68 54.13 -131.57
C HIS A 49 56.33 53.68 -130.25
N ASN A 50 57.48 54.24 -129.87
CA ASN A 50 58.14 53.91 -128.61
C ASN A 50 57.36 54.41 -127.39
N GLN A 51 56.72 55.58 -127.44
CA GLN A 51 55.85 56.06 -126.35
C GLN A 51 54.58 55.22 -126.20
N VAL A 52 53.94 54.81 -127.31
CA VAL A 52 52.77 53.92 -127.28
C VAL A 52 53.17 52.54 -126.75
N ASN A 53 54.26 51.95 -127.27
CA ASN A 53 54.70 50.62 -126.83
C ASN A 53 55.17 50.60 -125.36
N THR A 54 55.83 51.65 -124.89
CA THR A 54 56.19 51.78 -123.46
C THR A 54 54.96 52.00 -122.58
N LYS A 55 54.00 52.83 -123.00
CA LYS A 55 52.74 53.04 -122.27
C LYS A 55 51.91 51.76 -122.20
N ASP A 56 51.78 51.02 -123.28
CA ASP A 56 51.05 49.76 -123.34
C ASP A 56 51.75 48.67 -122.52
N SER A 57 53.09 48.60 -122.57
CA SER A 57 53.87 47.69 -121.72
C SER A 57 53.71 48.00 -120.22
N VAL A 58 53.73 49.28 -119.84
CA VAL A 58 53.51 49.70 -118.45
C VAL A 58 52.07 49.45 -118.02
N SER A 59 51.08 49.74 -118.87
CA SER A 59 49.65 49.48 -118.59
C SER A 59 49.39 47.99 -118.40
N SER A 60 49.93 47.14 -119.27
CA SER A 60 49.80 45.68 -119.16
C SER A 60 50.46 45.13 -117.89
N LYS A 61 51.64 45.63 -117.52
CA LYS A 61 52.30 45.27 -116.25
C LYS A 61 51.47 45.72 -115.04
N LEU A 62 50.88 46.91 -115.08
CA LEU A 62 50.04 47.43 -114.01
C LEU A 62 48.76 46.61 -113.86
N ASP A 63 48.06 46.31 -114.97
CA ASP A 63 46.87 45.46 -114.97
C ASP A 63 47.19 44.06 -114.45
N HIS A 64 48.34 43.51 -114.83
CA HIS A 64 48.79 42.22 -114.32
C HIS A 64 49.01 42.26 -112.79
N VAL A 65 49.67 43.28 -112.26
CA VAL A 65 49.87 43.45 -110.81
C VAL A 65 48.53 43.66 -110.08
N ILE A 66 47.61 44.45 -110.65
CA ILE A 66 46.29 44.68 -110.06
C ILE A 66 45.46 43.41 -110.09
N THR A 67 45.30 42.77 -111.24
CA THR A 67 44.40 41.62 -111.40
C THR A 67 44.98 40.34 -110.83
N GLN A 68 46.23 39.98 -111.15
CA GLN A 68 46.81 38.71 -110.68
C GLN A 68 47.28 38.77 -109.23
N ASN A 69 47.85 39.89 -108.77
CA ASN A 69 48.26 39.97 -107.38
C ASN A 69 47.15 40.55 -106.53
N LEU A 70 46.83 41.84 -106.65
CA LEU A 70 45.97 42.51 -105.68
C LEU A 70 44.56 41.89 -105.62
N VAL A 71 43.83 41.85 -106.74
CA VAL A 71 42.46 41.32 -106.78
C VAL A 71 42.43 39.85 -106.39
N SER A 72 43.34 39.02 -106.92
CA SER A 72 43.40 37.60 -106.52
C SER A 72 43.68 37.41 -105.03
N HIS A 73 44.62 38.19 -104.46
CA HIS A 73 44.92 38.12 -103.03
C HIS A 73 43.76 38.65 -102.17
N TYR A 74 43.07 39.71 -102.59
CA TYR A 74 41.87 40.21 -101.92
C TYR A 74 40.75 39.17 -101.95
N SER A 75 40.46 38.56 -103.10
CA SER A 75 39.45 37.50 -103.19
C SER A 75 39.83 36.27 -102.35
N LYS A 76 41.12 35.90 -102.28
CA LYS A 76 41.58 34.81 -101.40
C LYS A 76 41.41 35.17 -99.93
N LEU A 77 41.74 36.41 -99.54
CA LEU A 77 41.59 36.90 -98.17
C LEU A 77 40.12 36.98 -97.76
N GLU A 78 39.26 37.51 -98.63
CA GLU A 78 37.81 37.59 -98.45
C GLU A 78 37.21 36.19 -98.23
N ASN A 79 37.54 35.23 -99.11
CA ASN A 79 37.11 33.85 -98.95
C ASN A 79 37.61 33.21 -97.65
N LEU A 80 38.82 33.55 -97.20
CA LEU A 80 39.36 33.05 -95.93
C LEU A 80 38.62 33.65 -94.74
N ILE A 81 38.32 34.95 -94.75
CA ILE A 81 37.52 35.62 -93.72
C ILE A 81 36.11 35.02 -93.65
N ILE A 82 35.46 34.79 -94.79
CA ILE A 82 34.13 34.15 -94.84
C ILE A 82 34.20 32.74 -94.25
N LYS A 83 35.19 31.93 -94.64
CA LYS A 83 35.38 30.58 -94.09
C LYS A 83 35.62 30.59 -92.58
N MET A 84 36.46 31.51 -92.08
CA MET A 84 36.69 31.65 -90.64
C MET A 84 35.41 32.04 -89.90
N ALA A 85 34.64 33.01 -90.42
CA ALA A 85 33.38 33.42 -89.82
C ALA A 85 32.33 32.29 -89.82
N GLU A 86 32.24 31.50 -90.90
CA GLU A 86 31.37 30.32 -90.97
C GLU A 86 31.80 29.21 -90.01
N GLU A 87 33.11 29.01 -89.83
CA GLU A 87 33.65 28.04 -88.88
C GLU A 87 33.39 28.46 -87.43
N ASP A 88 33.61 29.72 -87.08
CA ASP A 88 33.31 30.26 -85.75
C ASP A 88 31.81 30.21 -85.45
N ARG A 89 30.95 30.51 -86.44
CA ARG A 89 29.49 30.35 -86.29
C ARG A 89 29.11 28.88 -86.05
N ARG A 90 29.64 27.95 -86.85
CA ARG A 90 29.41 26.50 -86.64
C ARG A 90 29.90 26.03 -85.28
N ARG A 91 31.03 26.54 -84.79
CA ARG A 91 31.56 26.22 -83.46
C ARG A 91 30.59 26.71 -82.37
N THR A 92 30.12 27.95 -82.47
CA THR A 92 29.16 28.53 -81.52
C THR A 92 27.82 27.78 -81.52
N ASP A 93 27.30 27.44 -82.71
CA ASP A 93 26.07 26.66 -82.85
C ASP A 93 26.23 25.26 -82.22
N CYS A 94 27.39 24.62 -82.43
CA CYS A 94 27.71 23.34 -81.81
C CYS A 94 27.79 23.45 -80.28
N GLU A 95 28.48 24.47 -79.75
CA GLU A 95 28.56 24.73 -78.31
C GLU A 95 27.17 24.93 -77.70
N LEU A 96 26.29 25.69 -78.33
CA LEU A 96 24.89 25.89 -77.91
C LEU A 96 24.10 24.58 -77.89
N ILE A 97 24.22 23.74 -78.93
CA ILE A 97 23.57 22.43 -78.99
C ILE A 97 24.08 21.54 -77.85
N THR A 98 25.40 21.47 -77.64
CA THR A 98 25.97 20.66 -76.55
C THR A 98 25.51 21.14 -75.17
N MET A 99 25.42 22.45 -74.94
CA MET A 99 24.91 23.02 -73.68
C MET A 99 23.42 22.69 -73.46
N SER A 100 22.60 22.74 -74.50
CA SER A 100 21.18 22.35 -74.44
C SER A 100 21.03 20.86 -74.07
N GLU A 101 21.84 19.99 -74.68
CA GLU A 101 21.85 18.56 -74.35
C GLU A 101 22.30 18.30 -72.92
N ILE A 102 23.36 18.99 -72.47
CA ILE A 102 23.83 18.91 -71.08
C ILE A 102 22.72 19.35 -70.12
N ASN A 103 22.07 20.49 -70.36
CA ASN A 103 20.97 20.98 -69.52
C ASN A 103 19.80 20.00 -69.48
N ARG A 104 19.42 19.42 -70.64
CA ARG A 104 18.36 18.41 -70.71
C ARG A 104 18.67 17.17 -69.89
N VAL A 105 19.92 16.70 -69.93
CA VAL A 105 20.37 15.55 -69.12
C VAL A 105 20.36 15.92 -67.63
N LEU A 106 20.82 17.12 -67.28
CA LEU A 106 20.77 17.62 -65.90
C LEU A 106 19.33 17.69 -65.37
N ASP A 107 18.38 18.21 -66.15
CA ASP A 107 16.97 18.27 -65.78
C ASP A 107 16.38 16.87 -65.60
N THR A 108 16.73 15.93 -66.49
CA THR A 108 16.27 14.54 -66.40
C THR A 108 16.81 13.87 -65.13
N ILE A 109 18.08 14.09 -64.80
CA ILE A 109 18.70 13.59 -63.57
C ILE A 109 18.04 14.22 -62.35
N ALA A 110 17.82 15.53 -62.34
CA ALA A 110 17.17 16.24 -61.25
C ALA A 110 15.75 15.73 -61.00
N GLN A 111 14.94 15.58 -62.05
CA GLN A 111 13.58 15.03 -61.95
C GLN A 111 13.59 13.58 -61.46
N LYS A 112 14.50 12.74 -61.96
CA LYS A 112 14.62 11.35 -61.52
C LYS A 112 15.05 11.25 -60.06
N MET A 113 16.00 12.08 -59.63
CA MET A 113 16.42 12.16 -58.23
C MET A 113 15.28 12.62 -57.34
N GLN A 114 14.54 13.65 -57.73
CA GLN A 114 13.39 14.14 -56.97
C GLN A 114 12.32 13.06 -56.82
N LEU A 115 12.02 12.31 -57.88
CA LEU A 115 11.07 11.20 -57.84
C LEU A 115 11.57 10.06 -56.94
N ASP A 116 12.81 9.60 -57.12
CA ASP A 116 13.39 8.48 -56.35
C ASP A 116 13.49 8.83 -54.86
N PHE A 117 13.89 10.06 -54.51
CA PHE A 117 13.89 10.52 -53.13
C PHE A 117 12.50 10.59 -52.54
N SER A 118 11.53 11.18 -53.25
CA SER A 118 10.16 11.31 -52.74
C SER A 118 9.52 9.93 -52.52
N GLN A 119 9.73 8.99 -53.44
CA GLN A 119 9.26 7.62 -53.32
C GLN A 119 9.94 6.87 -52.16
N LYS A 120 11.27 6.91 -52.05
CA LYS A 120 12.01 6.24 -50.96
C LYS A 120 11.69 6.84 -49.60
N LEU A 121 11.55 8.16 -49.49
CA LEU A 121 11.14 8.81 -48.25
C LEU A 121 9.74 8.39 -47.84
N SER A 122 8.78 8.38 -48.77
CA SER A 122 7.40 7.95 -48.48
C SER A 122 7.31 6.47 -48.08
N ALA A 123 8.07 5.59 -48.76
CA ALA A 123 8.16 4.18 -48.41
C ALA A 123 8.80 3.98 -47.03
N THR A 124 9.86 4.74 -46.73
CA THR A 124 10.54 4.70 -45.43
C THR A 124 9.63 5.20 -44.31
N ASP A 125 8.94 6.32 -44.51
CA ASP A 125 7.96 6.87 -43.55
C ASP A 125 6.84 5.84 -43.25
N THR A 126 6.28 5.25 -44.31
CA THR A 126 5.23 4.23 -44.16
C THR A 126 5.75 3.00 -43.42
N SER A 127 6.95 2.51 -43.77
CA SER A 127 7.57 1.35 -43.12
C SER A 127 7.88 1.62 -41.64
N LEU A 128 8.39 2.81 -41.31
CA LEU A 128 8.64 3.23 -39.94
C LEU A 128 7.33 3.33 -39.15
N ARG A 129 6.32 4.02 -39.69
CA ARG A 129 5.00 4.16 -39.06
C ARG A 129 4.37 2.80 -38.78
N ASP A 130 4.43 1.88 -39.73
CA ASP A 130 3.89 0.53 -39.59
C ASP A 130 4.67 -0.28 -38.55
N SER A 131 6.00 -0.16 -38.55
CA SER A 131 6.88 -0.83 -37.59
C SER A 131 6.63 -0.33 -36.16
N PHE A 132 6.55 0.98 -35.95
CA PHE A 132 6.20 1.58 -34.65
C PHE A 132 4.80 1.19 -34.21
N THR A 133 3.81 1.24 -35.11
CA THR A 133 2.44 0.86 -34.77
C THR A 133 2.34 -0.61 -34.37
N LYS A 134 3.02 -1.50 -35.10
CA LYS A 134 3.10 -2.92 -34.75
C LYS A 134 3.83 -3.15 -33.43
N HIS A 135 4.89 -2.40 -33.15
CA HIS A 135 5.64 -2.52 -31.91
C HIS A 135 4.79 -2.09 -30.71
N LEU A 136 4.13 -0.93 -30.78
CA LEU A 136 3.25 -0.41 -29.73
C LEU A 136 2.03 -1.31 -29.49
N LYS A 137 1.47 -1.91 -30.54
CA LYS A 137 0.37 -2.89 -30.43
C LYS A 137 0.87 -4.31 -30.18
N GLY A 138 2.19 -4.51 -30.15
CA GLY A 138 2.81 -5.80 -30.00
C GLY A 138 2.55 -6.34 -28.60
N LYS A 139 2.18 -7.62 -28.53
CA LYS A 139 1.98 -8.34 -27.27
C LYS A 139 3.14 -8.14 -26.28
N PRO A 140 4.43 -8.21 -26.66
CA PRO A 140 5.52 -8.01 -25.71
C PRO A 140 5.58 -6.62 -25.07
N PHE A 141 5.28 -5.56 -25.85
CA PHE A 141 5.22 -4.19 -25.33
C PHE A 141 4.03 -4.03 -24.38
N MET A 142 2.85 -4.51 -24.80
CA MET A 142 1.65 -4.47 -23.97
C MET A 142 1.79 -5.28 -22.68
N ASP A 143 2.41 -6.46 -22.74
CA ASP A 143 2.69 -7.31 -21.57
C ASP A 143 3.65 -6.61 -20.61
N SER A 144 4.73 -5.98 -21.13
CA SER A 144 5.66 -5.19 -20.32
C SER A 144 4.98 -3.99 -19.67
N LEU A 145 4.16 -3.25 -20.43
CA LEU A 145 3.38 -2.12 -19.93
C LEU A 145 2.39 -2.58 -18.84
N SER A 146 1.67 -3.67 -19.07
CA SER A 146 0.74 -4.27 -18.12
C SER A 146 1.45 -4.72 -16.84
N GLN A 147 2.63 -5.31 -16.95
CA GLN A 147 3.44 -5.72 -15.82
C GLN A 147 3.91 -4.53 -14.98
N VAL A 148 4.41 -3.46 -15.61
CA VAL A 148 4.83 -2.23 -14.90
C VAL A 148 3.64 -1.58 -14.21
N LEU A 149 2.49 -1.48 -14.89
CA LEU A 149 1.26 -0.94 -14.31
C LEU A 149 0.78 -1.78 -13.13
N SER A 150 0.74 -3.10 -13.28
CA SER A 150 0.29 -4.03 -12.23
C SER A 150 1.22 -3.98 -11.02
N ALA A 151 2.54 -3.98 -11.21
CA ALA A 151 3.50 -3.86 -10.13
C ALA A 151 3.36 -2.53 -9.36
N SER A 152 3.12 -1.43 -10.09
CA SER A 152 2.93 -0.10 -9.49
C SER A 152 1.61 0.01 -8.72
N LEU A 153 0.54 -0.60 -9.24
CA LEU A 153 -0.80 -0.54 -8.63
C LEU A 153 -0.98 -1.52 -7.49
N GLN A 154 -0.30 -2.67 -7.50
CA GLN A 154 -0.49 -3.74 -6.51
C GLN A 154 -0.26 -3.23 -5.08
N GLY A 155 0.83 -2.51 -4.83
CA GLY A 155 1.14 -1.97 -3.51
C GLY A 155 0.11 -0.93 -3.04
N VAL A 156 -0.35 -0.07 -3.95
CA VAL A 156 -1.34 0.97 -3.65
C VAL A 156 -2.69 0.34 -3.31
N VAL A 157 -3.18 -0.59 -4.13
CA VAL A 157 -4.45 -1.28 -3.93
C VAL A 157 -4.42 -2.12 -2.65
N GLN A 158 -3.32 -2.85 -2.41
CA GLN A 158 -3.17 -3.66 -1.20
C GLN A 158 -3.15 -2.79 0.05
N SER A 159 -2.42 -1.67 0.04
CA SER A 159 -2.36 -0.74 1.16
C SER A 159 -3.72 -0.08 1.42
N ALA A 160 -4.41 0.39 0.36
CA ALA A 160 -5.73 0.99 0.49
C ALA A 160 -6.77 -0.01 1.01
N CYS A 161 -6.76 -1.25 0.51
CA CYS A 161 -7.64 -2.31 1.00
C CYS A 161 -7.39 -2.62 2.48
N LYS A 162 -6.12 -2.74 2.88
CA LYS A 162 -5.73 -2.94 4.27
C LYS A 162 -6.18 -1.79 5.16
N ASP A 163 -6.00 -0.55 4.71
CA ASP A 163 -6.40 0.66 5.43
C ASP A 163 -7.92 0.73 5.63
N VAL A 164 -8.70 0.51 4.57
CA VAL A 164 -10.17 0.44 4.66
C VAL A 164 -10.62 -0.68 5.59
N PHE A 165 -9.97 -1.85 5.53
CA PHE A 165 -10.33 -2.96 6.40
C PHE A 165 -10.04 -2.65 7.88
N GLN A 166 -8.85 -2.09 8.17
CA GLN A 166 -8.42 -1.77 9.54
C GLN A 166 -9.14 -0.57 10.15
N ASN A 167 -9.39 0.48 9.36
CA ASN A 167 -9.90 1.76 9.86
C ASN A 167 -11.41 1.93 9.71
N SER A 168 -12.07 1.13 8.86
CA SER A 168 -13.51 1.25 8.62
C SER A 168 -14.25 -0.05 8.93
N VAL A 169 -13.83 -1.18 8.36
CA VAL A 169 -14.55 -2.45 8.48
C VAL A 169 -14.49 -2.99 9.90
N VAL A 170 -13.29 -3.20 10.47
CA VAL A 170 -13.12 -3.74 11.83
C VAL A 170 -13.83 -2.88 12.88
N PRO A 171 -13.64 -1.54 12.94
CA PRO A 171 -14.34 -0.71 13.92
C PRO A 171 -15.87 -0.73 13.77
N SER A 172 -16.38 -0.85 12.54
CA SER A 172 -17.82 -0.96 12.30
C SER A 172 -18.39 -2.27 12.83
N PHE A 173 -17.66 -3.37 12.65
CA PHE A 173 -18.01 -4.66 13.24
C PHE A 173 -17.96 -4.64 14.77
N ASP A 174 -16.87 -4.12 15.35
CA ASP A 174 -16.72 -4.01 16.80
C ASP A 174 -17.85 -3.17 17.41
N LYS A 175 -18.16 -2.02 16.80
CA LYS A 175 -19.25 -1.16 17.25
C LYS A 175 -20.61 -1.86 17.17
N ALA A 176 -20.90 -2.55 16.06
CA ALA A 176 -22.16 -3.29 15.90
C ALA A 176 -22.27 -4.45 16.91
N TYR A 177 -21.16 -5.14 17.19
CA TYR A 177 -21.11 -6.24 18.15
C TYR A 177 -21.32 -5.74 19.58
N ILE A 178 -20.58 -4.72 20.00
CA ILE A 178 -20.72 -4.08 21.32
C ILE A 178 -22.14 -3.54 21.51
N GLN A 179 -22.69 -2.84 20.51
CA GLN A 179 -24.05 -2.30 20.59
C GLN A 179 -25.11 -3.41 20.71
N THR A 180 -24.90 -4.55 20.05
CA THR A 180 -25.80 -5.71 20.16
C THR A 180 -25.70 -6.37 21.54
N LEU A 181 -24.48 -6.53 22.07
CA LEU A 181 -24.25 -7.07 23.41
C LEU A 181 -24.85 -6.17 24.49
N ASP A 182 -24.65 -4.85 24.42
CA ASP A 182 -25.22 -3.89 25.37
C ASP A 182 -26.75 -3.93 25.34
N LYS A 183 -27.35 -3.95 24.14
CA LYS A 183 -28.81 -4.07 24.00
C LYS A 183 -29.35 -5.37 24.58
N HIS A 184 -28.63 -6.48 24.37
CA HIS A 184 -29.01 -7.78 24.94
C HIS A 184 -28.88 -7.76 26.47
N ALA A 185 -27.75 -7.30 27.00
CA ALA A 185 -27.49 -7.19 28.44
C ALA A 185 -28.55 -6.33 29.12
N GLN A 186 -28.87 -5.16 28.56
CA GLN A 186 -29.89 -4.26 29.10
C GLN A 186 -31.29 -4.90 29.09
N LYS A 187 -31.63 -5.65 28.03
CA LYS A 187 -32.90 -6.41 27.97
C LYS A 187 -32.95 -7.54 29.01
N THR A 188 -31.84 -8.26 29.22
CA THR A 188 -31.75 -9.31 30.23
C THR A 188 -31.88 -8.75 31.63
N CYS A 189 -31.18 -7.66 31.95
CA CYS A 189 -31.32 -6.97 33.24
C CYS A 189 -32.75 -6.48 33.46
N ALA A 190 -33.37 -5.82 32.49
CA ALA A 190 -34.77 -5.38 32.60
C ALA A 190 -35.75 -6.55 32.83
N THR A 191 -35.49 -7.70 32.19
CA THR A 191 -36.31 -8.91 32.39
C THR A 191 -36.14 -9.47 33.80
N LEU A 192 -34.90 -9.54 34.29
CA LEU A 192 -34.59 -9.98 35.65
C LEU A 192 -35.19 -9.05 36.70
N ASP A 193 -35.07 -7.73 36.53
CA ASP A 193 -35.66 -6.74 37.44
C ASP A 193 -37.18 -6.88 37.51
N ASN A 194 -37.84 -7.09 36.36
CA ASN A 194 -39.28 -7.36 36.31
C ASN A 194 -39.65 -8.67 37.03
N SER A 195 -38.87 -9.73 36.85
CA SER A 195 -39.10 -11.00 37.57
C SER A 195 -38.87 -10.86 39.08
N VAL A 196 -37.86 -10.11 39.51
CA VAL A 196 -37.60 -9.83 40.93
C VAL A 196 -38.74 -9.01 41.52
N ALA A 197 -39.24 -7.99 40.81
CA ALA A 197 -40.39 -7.21 41.24
C ALA A 197 -41.65 -8.09 41.39
N PHE A 198 -41.92 -8.96 40.41
CA PHE A 198 -43.03 -9.90 40.45
C PHE A 198 -42.94 -10.86 41.64
N LEU A 199 -41.78 -11.50 41.83
CA LEU A 199 -41.55 -12.42 42.97
C LEU A 199 -41.69 -11.69 44.31
N LYS A 200 -41.23 -10.44 44.41
CA LYS A 200 -41.37 -9.63 45.62
C LYS A 200 -42.83 -9.33 45.94
N GLU A 201 -43.64 -9.04 44.92
CA GLU A 201 -45.10 -8.85 45.08
C GLU A 201 -45.78 -10.15 45.51
N GLU A 202 -45.42 -11.29 44.91
CA GLU A 202 -45.96 -12.61 45.24
C GLU A 202 -45.59 -13.02 46.69
N ILE A 203 -44.35 -12.78 47.11
CA ILE A 203 -43.94 -13.02 48.51
C ILE A 203 -44.72 -12.11 49.45
N ASN A 204 -44.91 -10.82 49.14
CA ASN A 204 -45.66 -9.90 49.98
C ASN A 204 -47.14 -10.30 50.13
N THR A 205 -47.76 -10.78 49.06
CA THR A 205 -49.14 -11.29 49.11
C THR A 205 -49.24 -12.58 49.92
N LEU A 206 -48.27 -13.51 49.76
CA LEU A 206 -48.22 -14.73 50.56
C LEU A 206 -47.98 -14.44 52.06
N VAL A 207 -47.05 -13.54 52.37
CA VAL A 207 -46.74 -13.11 53.74
C VAL A 207 -47.96 -12.46 54.38
N SER A 208 -48.63 -11.54 53.68
CA SER A 208 -49.84 -10.90 54.22
C SER A 208 -50.99 -11.90 54.42
N GLY A 209 -51.18 -12.84 53.49
CA GLY A 209 -52.14 -13.94 53.64
C GLY A 209 -51.83 -14.85 54.83
N ALA A 210 -50.57 -15.22 55.03
CA ALA A 210 -50.12 -15.99 56.18
C ALA A 210 -50.31 -15.23 57.50
N GLN A 211 -49.99 -13.94 57.52
CA GLN A 211 -50.20 -13.06 58.69
C GLN A 211 -51.69 -13.01 59.07
N GLN A 212 -52.58 -12.84 58.09
CA GLN A 212 -54.02 -12.83 58.31
C GLN A 212 -54.54 -14.19 58.81
N ALA A 213 -54.02 -15.31 58.28
CA ALA A 213 -54.36 -16.65 58.75
C ALA A 213 -53.91 -16.89 60.20
N ILE A 214 -52.70 -16.47 60.56
CA ILE A 214 -52.18 -16.55 61.94
C ILE A 214 -53.05 -15.70 62.87
N GLN A 215 -53.39 -14.46 62.50
CA GLN A 215 -54.24 -13.58 63.29
C GLN A 215 -55.62 -14.22 63.54
N THR A 216 -56.21 -14.81 62.49
CA THR A 216 -57.50 -15.49 62.58
C THR A 216 -57.43 -16.70 63.51
N GLN A 217 -56.35 -17.49 63.43
CA GLN A 217 -56.16 -18.65 64.29
C GLN A 217 -55.89 -18.26 65.74
N ALA A 218 -55.13 -17.18 65.98
CA ALA A 218 -54.89 -16.63 67.31
C ALA A 218 -56.21 -16.21 68.00
N ILE A 219 -57.08 -15.47 67.30
CA ILE A 219 -58.40 -15.09 67.81
C ILE A 219 -59.26 -16.34 68.12
N LYS A 220 -59.22 -17.37 67.25
CA LYS A 220 -59.93 -18.64 67.51
C LYS A 220 -59.41 -19.35 68.77
N VAL A 221 -58.09 -19.40 68.97
CA VAL A 221 -57.48 -20.00 70.17
C VAL A 221 -57.85 -19.21 71.42
N GLU A 222 -57.80 -17.88 71.35
CA GLU A 222 -58.17 -17.00 72.47
C GLU A 222 -59.64 -17.21 72.86
N ASN A 223 -60.56 -17.17 71.88
CA ASN A 223 -61.97 -17.47 72.08
C ASN A 223 -62.22 -18.87 72.65
N HIS A 224 -61.50 -19.88 72.14
CA HIS A 224 -61.60 -21.25 72.65
C HIS A 224 -61.09 -21.36 74.09
N SER A 225 -60.00 -20.67 74.44
CA SER A 225 -59.49 -20.64 75.81
C SER A 225 -60.49 -20.00 76.78
N LEU A 226 -61.16 -18.92 76.34
CA LEU A 226 -62.15 -18.21 77.12
C LEU A 226 -63.42 -19.04 77.32
N ASP A 227 -63.81 -19.83 76.31
CA ASP A 227 -64.88 -20.82 76.42
C ASP A 227 -64.50 -21.96 77.38
N LEU A 228 -63.26 -22.47 77.28
CA LEU A 228 -62.74 -23.49 78.20
C LEU A 228 -62.69 -22.99 79.65
N MET A 229 -62.30 -21.72 79.88
CA MET A 229 -62.32 -21.09 81.20
C MET A 229 -63.74 -21.00 81.74
N LYS A 230 -64.72 -20.59 80.93
CA LYS A 230 -66.14 -20.59 81.32
C LYS A 230 -66.63 -22.00 81.66
N GLN A 231 -66.28 -22.99 80.85
CA GLN A 231 -66.60 -24.40 81.14
C GLN A 231 -65.96 -24.88 82.45
N HIS A 232 -64.70 -24.53 82.71
CA HIS A 232 -64.00 -24.88 83.94
C HIS A 232 -64.60 -24.18 85.16
N GLU A 233 -65.02 -22.92 85.04
CA GLU A 233 -65.69 -22.18 86.10
C GLU A 233 -67.07 -22.76 86.43
N MET A 234 -67.84 -23.16 85.41
CA MET A 234 -69.09 -23.93 85.59
C MET A 234 -68.81 -25.26 86.28
N LEU A 235 -67.83 -26.04 85.83
CA LEU A 235 -67.47 -27.32 86.46
C LEU A 235 -67.00 -27.14 87.91
N LEU A 236 -66.23 -26.10 88.22
CA LEU A 236 -65.81 -25.78 89.58
C LEU A 236 -67.00 -25.29 90.44
N SER A 237 -67.99 -24.61 89.84
CA SER A 237 -69.24 -24.28 90.52
C SER A 237 -70.03 -25.54 90.85
N ASP A 238 -70.20 -26.43 89.87
CA ASP A 238 -70.87 -27.72 90.04
C ASP A 238 -70.13 -28.58 91.07
N MET A 239 -68.80 -28.66 91.00
CA MET A 239 -67.98 -29.34 92.00
C MET A 239 -68.09 -28.68 93.36
N ARG A 240 -68.14 -27.34 93.48
CA ARG A 240 -68.38 -26.68 94.78
C ARG A 240 -69.75 -27.02 95.34
N GLN A 241 -70.77 -27.12 94.50
CA GLN A 241 -72.10 -27.52 94.91
C GLN A 241 -72.14 -28.99 95.33
N VAL A 242 -71.56 -29.88 94.54
CA VAL A 242 -71.44 -31.32 94.85
C VAL A 242 -70.57 -31.53 96.08
N VAL A 243 -69.45 -30.84 96.24
CA VAL A 243 -68.60 -30.90 97.44
C VAL A 243 -69.30 -30.27 98.62
N GLN A 244 -70.09 -29.21 98.49
CA GLN A 244 -70.91 -28.71 99.60
C GLN A 244 -71.97 -29.72 100.01
N GLU A 245 -72.65 -30.37 99.06
CA GLU A 245 -73.59 -31.46 99.31
C GLU A 245 -72.88 -32.67 99.94
N GLU A 246 -71.74 -33.07 99.41
CA GLU A 246 -71.00 -34.25 99.82
C GLU A 246 -70.12 -33.99 101.04
N VAL A 247 -69.74 -32.75 101.38
CA VAL A 247 -69.21 -32.32 102.69
C VAL A 247 -70.33 -32.22 103.69
N ARG A 248 -71.54 -31.77 103.30
CA ARG A 248 -72.72 -31.85 104.17
C ARG A 248 -73.14 -33.30 104.43
N LYS A 249 -72.82 -34.22 103.52
CA LYS A 249 -73.02 -35.67 103.66
C LYS A 249 -71.83 -36.36 104.34
N THR A 250 -70.59 -35.97 104.07
CA THR A 250 -69.40 -36.49 104.75
C THR A 250 -69.20 -35.88 106.11
N PHE A 251 -69.70 -34.70 106.48
CA PHE A 251 -69.79 -34.28 107.88
C PHE A 251 -70.79 -35.15 108.67
N ARG A 252 -71.67 -35.90 107.98
CA ARG A 252 -72.43 -37.00 108.58
C ARG A 252 -71.65 -38.33 108.59
N GLU A 253 -70.55 -38.47 107.86
CA GLU A 253 -69.80 -39.73 107.68
C GLU A 253 -68.31 -39.65 108.11
N GLN A 254 -67.79 -38.48 108.51
CA GLN A 254 -66.40 -38.22 108.95
C GLN A 254 -66.23 -38.56 110.43
N THR A 255 -66.62 -39.77 110.79
CA THR A 255 -66.02 -40.55 111.87
C THR A 255 -65.45 -41.79 111.18
N ASN A 256 -64.21 -41.73 110.66
CA ASN A 256 -63.25 -42.84 110.41
C ASN A 256 -62.28 -42.60 109.21
N ALA A 257 -61.03 -42.21 109.54
CA ALA A 257 -59.69 -42.42 108.91
C ALA A 257 -59.47 -42.35 107.35
N VAL A 258 -58.58 -41.54 106.72
CA VAL A 258 -57.09 -41.28 106.83
C VAL A 258 -56.25 -42.51 106.37
N LEU A 259 -55.22 -42.53 105.49
CA LEU A 259 -54.52 -41.63 104.53
C LEU A 259 -53.31 -42.44 103.90
N ASN A 260 -52.66 -41.90 102.83
CA ASN A 260 -51.23 -42.04 102.38
C ASN A 260 -50.84 -43.10 101.28
N SER A 261 -50.27 -42.81 100.07
CA SER A 261 -49.13 -41.97 99.52
C SER A 261 -47.74 -42.69 99.59
N ARG A 262 -46.93 -43.01 98.54
CA ARG A 262 -46.18 -42.33 97.42
C ARG A 262 -44.61 -42.45 97.57
N SER A 263 -43.85 -42.39 96.44
CA SER A 263 -42.40 -41.99 96.20
C SER A 263 -41.28 -43.08 96.12
N THR A 264 -40.07 -42.99 95.49
CA THR A 264 -39.37 -42.40 94.27
C THR A 264 -37.85 -42.75 94.33
N THR A 265 -37.16 -43.07 93.18
CA THR A 265 -35.72 -42.94 92.67
C THR A 265 -34.47 -42.72 93.60
N PRO A 266 -33.15 -42.54 93.20
CA PRO A 266 -32.37 -42.46 91.91
C PRO A 266 -30.89 -43.10 91.89
N VAL A 267 -29.99 -42.68 90.95
CA VAL A 267 -28.70 -43.26 90.39
C VAL A 267 -27.42 -42.34 90.56
N PRO A 268 -26.12 -42.78 90.48
CA PRO A 268 -24.87 -41.97 90.68
C PRO A 268 -23.90 -41.74 89.46
N TYR A 269 -22.88 -40.84 89.63
CA TYR A 269 -21.93 -40.19 88.66
C TYR A 269 -20.41 -40.59 88.87
N SER A 270 -19.48 -40.36 87.92
CA SER A 270 -18.01 -40.74 87.97
C SER A 270 -17.00 -39.57 87.70
N ASP A 271 -15.71 -39.72 88.09
CA ASP A 271 -14.66 -38.69 88.37
C ASP A 271 -13.60 -38.42 87.22
N PRO A 272 -13.25 -37.15 86.88
CA PRO A 272 -12.42 -36.74 85.71
C PRO A 272 -10.88 -36.87 85.74
N GLN A 273 -10.20 -37.12 86.87
CA GLN A 273 -8.71 -37.18 86.90
C GLN A 273 -8.11 -38.45 86.28
N LEU A 274 -8.79 -39.59 86.42
CA LEU A 274 -8.33 -40.89 85.91
C LEU A 274 -8.21 -40.89 84.36
N GLN A 275 -9.05 -40.09 83.71
CA GLN A 275 -9.12 -40.00 82.24
C GLN A 275 -7.86 -39.35 81.62
N LYS A 276 -7.24 -38.37 82.30
CA LYS A 276 -6.01 -37.70 81.81
C LYS A 276 -4.80 -38.64 81.78
N GLN A 277 -4.68 -39.52 82.77
CA GLN A 277 -3.53 -40.41 82.89
C GLN A 277 -3.55 -41.53 81.84
N GLN A 278 -4.74 -42.05 81.50
CA GLN A 278 -4.92 -43.04 80.44
C GLN A 278 -4.55 -42.46 79.06
N LEU A 279 -4.91 -41.20 78.81
CA LEU A 279 -4.60 -40.50 77.57
C LEU A 279 -3.10 -40.36 77.31
N MET A 280 -2.32 -40.03 78.35
CA MET A 280 -0.86 -39.93 78.23
C MET A 280 -0.17 -41.27 77.93
N GLN A 281 -0.71 -42.38 78.43
CA GLN A 281 -0.19 -43.71 78.11
C GLN A 281 -0.39 -44.05 76.63
N LEU A 282 -1.56 -43.74 76.06
CA LEU A 282 -1.88 -43.98 74.66
C LEU A 282 -1.01 -43.15 73.70
N VAL A 283 -0.68 -41.91 74.07
CA VAL A 283 0.25 -41.06 73.31
C VAL A 283 1.66 -41.66 73.30
N THR A 284 2.15 -42.11 74.45
CA THR A 284 3.50 -42.68 74.58
C THR A 284 3.64 -43.99 73.81
N GLN A 285 2.54 -44.75 73.67
CA GLN A 285 2.47 -45.99 72.90
C GLN A 285 2.40 -45.76 71.37
N GLY A 286 2.26 -44.52 70.90
CA GLY A 286 2.15 -44.19 69.48
C GLY A 286 0.76 -44.39 68.87
N SER A 287 -0.23 -44.81 69.67
CA SER A 287 -1.64 -44.97 69.26
C SER A 287 -2.39 -43.63 69.28
N ILE A 288 -1.94 -42.69 68.44
CA ILE A 288 -2.43 -41.30 68.43
C ILE A 288 -3.95 -41.25 68.11
N ASN A 289 -4.45 -42.11 67.23
CA ASN A 289 -5.89 -42.15 66.89
C ASN A 289 -6.81 -42.45 68.09
N GLU A 290 -6.48 -43.48 68.86
CA GLU A 290 -7.31 -43.94 69.98
C GLU A 290 -7.30 -42.91 71.11
N ALA A 291 -6.13 -42.27 71.34
CA ALA A 291 -6.00 -41.14 72.26
C ALA A 291 -6.97 -40.01 71.87
N PHE A 292 -6.96 -39.56 70.60
CA PHE A 292 -7.86 -38.50 70.17
C PHE A 292 -9.34 -38.92 70.22
N GLN A 293 -9.68 -40.16 69.89
CA GLN A 293 -11.07 -40.63 69.96
C GLN A 293 -11.60 -40.64 71.40
N GLN A 294 -10.78 -41.05 72.36
CA GLN A 294 -11.16 -41.05 73.78
C GLN A 294 -11.29 -39.62 74.34
N ALA A 295 -10.40 -38.70 73.95
CA ALA A 295 -10.50 -37.29 74.34
C ALA A 295 -11.76 -36.60 73.77
N LEU A 296 -12.09 -36.84 72.50
CA LEU A 296 -13.28 -36.28 71.86
C LEU A 296 -14.58 -36.88 72.42
N SER A 297 -14.56 -38.16 72.85
CA SER A 297 -15.71 -38.80 73.50
C SER A 297 -16.05 -38.20 74.87
N ALA A 298 -15.07 -37.59 75.55
CA ALA A 298 -15.27 -36.95 76.85
C ALA A 298 -15.95 -35.56 76.73
N MET A 299 -16.16 -35.04 75.52
CA MET A 299 -16.70 -33.69 75.25
C MET A 299 -15.98 -32.54 75.99
N ASP A 300 -14.78 -32.78 76.51
CA ASP A 300 -13.98 -31.78 77.22
C ASP A 300 -12.91 -31.18 76.29
N VAL A 301 -13.07 -29.91 75.95
CA VAL A 301 -12.16 -29.17 75.07
C VAL A 301 -10.77 -29.00 75.72
N GLN A 302 -10.70 -28.91 77.05
CA GLN A 302 -9.42 -28.74 77.76
C GLN A 302 -8.57 -30.01 77.69
N LEU A 303 -9.21 -31.17 77.68
CA LEU A 303 -8.56 -32.47 77.51
C LEU A 303 -7.99 -32.62 76.08
N VAL A 304 -8.73 -32.15 75.08
CA VAL A 304 -8.33 -32.14 73.67
C VAL A 304 -7.15 -31.18 73.43
N LEU A 305 -7.17 -29.99 74.02
CA LEU A 305 -6.07 -29.03 73.93
C LEU A 305 -4.79 -29.55 74.61
N PHE A 306 -4.91 -30.16 75.79
CA PHE A 306 -3.79 -30.79 76.48
C PHE A 306 -3.15 -31.90 75.64
N LEU A 307 -3.96 -32.72 74.97
CA LEU A 307 -3.47 -33.75 74.06
C LEU A 307 -2.73 -33.15 72.84
N CYS A 308 -3.25 -32.07 72.27
CA CYS A 308 -2.60 -31.35 71.16
C CYS A 308 -1.25 -30.73 71.54
N GLU A 309 -1.09 -30.24 72.77
CA GLU A 309 0.20 -29.72 73.28
C GLU A 309 1.21 -30.83 73.55
N SER A 310 0.73 -32.03 73.90
CA SER A 310 1.56 -33.19 74.28
C SER A 310 2.09 -33.98 73.08
N VAL A 311 1.58 -33.72 71.86
CA VAL A 311 1.88 -34.49 70.66
C VAL A 311 2.61 -33.62 69.64
N ASN A 312 3.67 -34.16 69.01
CA ASN A 312 4.47 -33.43 68.02
C ASN A 312 3.69 -33.18 66.71
N VAL A 313 3.46 -31.91 66.38
CA VAL A 313 2.63 -31.43 65.26
C VAL A 313 3.12 -31.94 63.90
N ASP A 314 4.44 -32.08 63.69
CA ASP A 314 4.99 -32.57 62.41
C ASP A 314 4.81 -34.09 62.21
N LEU A 315 4.60 -34.84 63.31
CA LEU A 315 4.33 -36.28 63.27
C LEU A 315 2.84 -36.58 63.02
N VAL A 316 1.95 -35.69 63.45
CA VAL A 316 0.48 -35.82 63.27
C VAL A 316 0.00 -35.19 61.97
N PHE A 317 0.62 -34.10 61.53
CA PHE A 317 0.25 -33.35 60.31
C PHE A 317 1.37 -33.34 59.27
N GLY A 318 2.07 -34.48 59.15
CA GLY A 318 3.19 -34.66 58.22
C GLY A 318 2.80 -34.53 56.73
N PRO A 319 3.79 -34.30 55.84
CA PRO A 319 3.56 -33.95 54.44
C PRO A 319 3.02 -35.07 53.54
N HIS A 320 3.10 -36.35 53.94
CA HIS A 320 2.80 -37.46 53.02
C HIS A 320 1.73 -38.48 53.46
N THR A 321 1.29 -38.51 54.72
CA THR A 321 0.10 -39.30 55.16
C THR A 321 -0.38 -38.78 56.52
N CYS A 322 -1.66 -38.41 56.67
CA CYS A 322 -2.22 -38.07 57.98
C CYS A 322 -2.57 -39.38 58.71
N PRO A 323 -1.96 -39.67 59.88
CA PRO A 323 -2.27 -40.87 60.66
C PRO A 323 -3.66 -40.81 61.27
N LEU A 324 -4.30 -39.63 61.36
CA LEU A 324 -5.61 -39.47 62.01
C LEU A 324 -6.77 -39.97 61.13
N GLN A 325 -7.70 -40.72 61.72
CA GLN A 325 -8.92 -41.16 61.04
C GLN A 325 -9.86 -39.99 60.78
N GLN A 326 -10.52 -39.99 59.61
CA GLN A 326 -11.32 -38.86 59.13
C GLN A 326 -12.41 -38.43 60.12
N HIS A 327 -13.12 -39.37 60.75
CA HIS A 327 -14.17 -39.02 61.71
C HIS A 327 -13.63 -38.37 62.99
N VAL A 328 -12.40 -38.71 63.41
CA VAL A 328 -11.70 -38.09 64.54
C VAL A 328 -11.30 -36.66 64.18
N LEU A 329 -10.79 -36.43 62.96
CA LEU A 329 -10.49 -35.10 62.41
C LEU A 329 -11.72 -34.20 62.35
N LEU A 330 -12.86 -34.71 61.86
CA LEU A 330 -14.10 -33.94 61.75
C LEU A 330 -14.64 -33.54 63.13
N SER A 331 -14.61 -34.47 64.10
CA SER A 331 -15.03 -34.20 65.49
C SER A 331 -14.08 -33.22 66.18
N LEU A 332 -12.78 -33.32 65.95
CA LEU A 332 -11.78 -32.37 66.44
C LEU A 332 -12.01 -30.96 65.90
N VAL A 333 -12.21 -30.83 64.58
CA VAL A 333 -12.54 -29.54 63.95
C VAL A 333 -13.85 -28.99 64.49
N ASN A 334 -14.89 -29.82 64.64
CA ASN A 334 -16.17 -29.35 65.14
C ASN A 334 -16.08 -28.89 66.61
N GLN A 335 -15.41 -29.65 67.48
CA GLN A 335 -15.26 -29.32 68.89
C GLN A 335 -14.36 -28.08 69.11
N LEU A 336 -13.27 -27.94 68.35
CA LEU A 336 -12.41 -26.74 68.40
C LEU A 336 -13.06 -25.52 67.73
N SER A 337 -13.90 -25.72 66.71
CA SER A 337 -14.67 -24.63 66.07
C SER A 337 -15.76 -24.05 66.96
N ALA A 338 -16.39 -24.89 67.80
CA ALA A 338 -17.42 -24.45 68.73
C ALA A 338 -16.84 -23.53 69.82
N ASP A 339 -15.57 -23.73 70.19
CA ASP A 339 -14.89 -22.95 71.21
C ASP A 339 -14.08 -21.77 70.66
N PHE A 340 -14.22 -21.41 69.37
CA PHE A 340 -13.47 -20.30 68.75
C PHE A 340 -13.81 -18.92 69.37
N ASN A 341 -14.99 -18.79 69.98
CA ASN A 341 -15.44 -17.55 70.64
C ASN A 341 -14.79 -17.29 72.02
N THR A 342 -14.17 -18.29 72.65
CA THR A 342 -13.48 -18.12 73.93
C THR A 342 -11.99 -17.82 73.68
N LYS A 343 -11.53 -16.64 74.12
CA LYS A 343 -10.17 -16.13 73.96
C LYS A 343 -9.17 -17.03 74.70
N ASN A 344 -8.58 -18.02 74.04
CA ASN A 344 -7.42 -18.76 74.55
C ASN A 344 -6.29 -18.74 73.51
N ARG A 345 -5.16 -18.16 73.92
CA ARG A 345 -4.03 -17.68 73.11
C ARG A 345 -3.11 -18.80 72.55
N ASN A 346 -3.45 -20.07 72.79
CA ASN A 346 -2.64 -21.23 72.37
C ASN A 346 -3.14 -21.86 71.04
N LYS A 347 -4.14 -21.26 70.39
CA LYS A 347 -4.80 -21.81 69.18
C LYS A 347 -3.95 -21.78 67.91
N SER A 348 -2.87 -21.00 67.85
CA SER A 348 -2.10 -20.80 66.60
C SER A 348 -1.28 -22.02 66.15
N GLN A 349 -0.92 -22.95 67.04
CA GLN A 349 -0.18 -24.15 66.62
C GLN A 349 -1.09 -25.27 66.11
N VAL A 350 -2.32 -25.38 66.64
CA VAL A 350 -3.25 -26.49 66.34
C VAL A 350 -3.95 -26.33 64.98
N PHE A 351 -4.12 -25.10 64.49
CA PHE A 351 -4.88 -24.83 63.26
C PHE A 351 -4.05 -24.82 61.97
N THR A 352 -2.76 -25.19 62.01
CA THR A 352 -1.95 -25.35 60.79
C THR A 352 -2.28 -26.68 60.08
N LEU A 353 -3.53 -26.81 59.61
CA LEU A 353 -3.95 -27.93 58.77
C LEU A 353 -3.25 -27.82 57.40
N ARG A 354 -2.25 -28.67 57.17
CA ARG A 354 -1.49 -28.73 55.91
C ARG A 354 -2.37 -29.31 54.78
N PRO A 355 -2.15 -28.96 53.49
CA PRO A 355 -3.04 -29.32 52.36
C PRO A 355 -3.45 -30.81 52.22
N PRO A 356 -2.62 -31.82 52.60
CA PRO A 356 -3.02 -33.22 52.53
C PRO A 356 -4.16 -33.60 53.48
N CYS A 357 -4.26 -32.94 54.63
CA CYS A 357 -5.34 -33.18 55.60
C CYS A 357 -6.66 -32.60 55.10
N ILE A 358 -6.58 -31.48 54.38
CA ILE A 358 -7.71 -30.85 53.71
C ILE A 358 -8.21 -31.79 52.59
N SER A 359 -7.33 -32.32 51.73
CA SER A 359 -7.77 -33.23 50.66
C SER A 359 -8.45 -34.50 51.18
N SER A 360 -8.02 -35.04 52.32
CA SER A 360 -8.66 -36.20 52.94
C SER A 360 -10.06 -35.91 53.48
N ILE A 361 -10.39 -34.66 53.81
CA ILE A 361 -11.74 -34.24 54.24
C ILE A 361 -12.69 -34.10 53.03
N TYR A 362 -12.17 -33.71 51.86
CA TYR A 362 -12.96 -33.46 50.66
C TYR A 362 -13.34 -34.71 49.84
N LEU A 363 -12.71 -35.88 50.07
CA LEU A 363 -12.79 -37.03 49.15
C LEU A 363 -13.84 -38.13 49.48
N VAL A 364 -14.74 -37.95 50.46
CA VAL A 364 -15.73 -39.00 50.83
C VAL A 364 -17.16 -38.43 50.91
N PRO A 365 -18.19 -39.16 50.41
CA PRO A 365 -19.57 -38.67 50.39
C PRO A 365 -20.20 -38.74 51.79
N TYR A 366 -20.05 -37.67 52.56
CA TYR A 366 -20.84 -37.45 53.78
C TYR A 366 -22.16 -36.72 53.45
N SER A 367 -23.20 -36.97 54.27
CA SER A 367 -24.52 -36.35 54.10
C SER A 367 -24.42 -34.83 54.00
N LYS A 368 -25.01 -34.27 52.93
CA LYS A 368 -24.88 -32.86 52.50
C LYS A 368 -25.07 -31.81 53.62
N ALA A 369 -25.85 -32.11 54.66
CA ALA A 369 -26.16 -31.17 55.74
C ALA A 369 -24.95 -30.87 56.65
N ASN A 370 -24.18 -31.89 57.05
CA ASN A 370 -23.03 -31.68 57.94
C ASN A 370 -21.82 -31.12 57.19
N PHE A 371 -21.70 -31.44 55.91
CA PHE A 371 -20.62 -30.92 55.04
C PHE A 371 -20.71 -29.40 54.85
N VAL A 372 -21.91 -28.85 54.62
CA VAL A 372 -22.10 -27.40 54.44
C VAL A 372 -21.82 -26.64 55.74
N SER A 373 -22.28 -27.16 56.89
CA SER A 373 -21.99 -26.53 58.19
C SER A 373 -20.49 -26.52 58.51
N LEU A 374 -19.79 -27.62 58.20
CA LEU A 374 -18.36 -27.72 58.47
C LEU A 374 -17.52 -26.89 57.48
N ALA A 375 -17.89 -26.85 56.20
CA ALA A 375 -17.22 -26.04 55.19
C ALA A 375 -17.37 -24.53 55.48
N LEU A 376 -18.57 -24.09 55.91
CA LEU A 376 -18.80 -22.72 56.35
C LEU A 376 -17.99 -22.38 57.62
N LYS A 377 -17.89 -23.31 58.58
CA LYS A 377 -17.06 -23.14 59.78
C LYS A 377 -15.57 -23.09 59.44
N LEU A 378 -15.06 -23.95 58.57
CA LEU A 378 -13.66 -23.94 58.10
C LEU A 378 -13.33 -22.67 57.32
N HIS A 379 -14.24 -22.20 56.46
CA HIS A 379 -14.08 -20.94 55.74
C HIS A 379 -14.07 -19.75 56.71
N TRP A 380 -14.94 -19.75 57.72
CA TRP A 380 -14.99 -18.72 58.75
C TRP A 380 -13.72 -18.70 59.60
N ILE A 381 -13.19 -19.87 59.98
CA ILE A 381 -11.92 -20.01 60.71
C ILE A 381 -10.75 -19.51 59.87
N MET A 382 -10.63 -19.92 58.59
CA MET A 382 -9.58 -19.42 57.69
C MET A 382 -9.66 -17.91 57.48
N PHE A 383 -10.86 -17.36 57.33
CA PHE A 383 -11.07 -15.91 57.18
C PHE A 383 -10.66 -15.13 58.44
N HIS A 384 -10.97 -15.64 59.62
CA HIS A 384 -10.54 -15.03 60.88
C HIS A 384 -9.02 -15.16 61.10
N TYR A 385 -8.43 -16.31 60.74
CA TYR A 385 -6.99 -16.55 60.82
C TYR A 385 -6.20 -15.60 59.88
N LEU A 386 -6.68 -15.38 58.66
CA LEU A 386 -6.12 -14.40 57.72
C LEU A 386 -6.24 -12.96 58.24
N LYS A 387 -7.30 -12.64 58.96
CA LYS A 387 -7.52 -11.31 59.55
C LYS A 387 -6.63 -11.03 60.77
N GLU A 388 -6.34 -12.05 61.57
CA GLU A 388 -5.46 -11.94 62.75
C GLU A 388 -3.97 -11.84 62.36
N TYR A 389 -3.58 -12.42 61.23
CA TYR A 389 -2.20 -12.41 60.72
C TYR A 389 -1.93 -11.36 59.62
N SER A 390 -2.92 -10.55 59.20
CA SER A 390 -2.68 -9.47 58.23
C SER A 390 -1.75 -8.37 58.77
N HIS A 391 -1.64 -8.23 60.09
CA HIS A 391 -0.66 -7.35 60.73
C HIS A 391 0.79 -7.79 60.54
N ILE A 392 1.05 -9.07 60.22
CA ILE A 392 2.41 -9.58 59.95
C ILE A 392 2.76 -9.48 58.46
N TYR A 393 1.76 -9.57 57.57
CA TYR A 393 1.98 -9.42 56.12
C TYR A 393 2.30 -7.98 55.68
N ASN A 394 1.93 -6.97 56.46
CA ASN A 394 2.30 -5.58 56.20
C ASN A 394 3.78 -5.25 56.56
N TYR A 395 4.54 -6.19 57.14
CA TYR A 395 5.96 -6.02 57.44
C TYR A 395 6.91 -6.78 56.50
N LEU A 396 6.39 -7.52 55.50
CA LEU A 396 7.20 -8.24 54.50
C LEU A 396 7.13 -7.67 53.07
N TYR A 397 6.52 -6.49 52.92
CA TYR A 397 6.66 -5.65 51.72
C TYR A 397 7.16 -4.26 52.13
N CYS A 398 8.41 -4.23 52.60
CA CYS A 398 9.35 -3.13 52.42
C CYS A 398 10.65 -3.72 51.89
#